data_AF-F5IVF3-F1
#
_entry.id   AF-F5IVF3-F1
#
_cell.length_a   1.000
_cell.length_b   1.000
_cell.length_c   1.000
_cell.angle_alpha   90.00
_cell.angle_beta   90.00
_cell.angle_gamma   90.00
#
_symmetry.space_group_name_H-M   'P 1'
#
loop_
_entity.id
_entity.type
_entity.pdbx_description
1 polymer ?
#
loop_
_entity_poly.entity_id
_entity_poly.type
_entity_poly.pdbx_seq_one_letter_code
_entity_poly.pdbx_strand_id
1 'polypeptide(L)' 'MFYFLHLHTVLLRLITYVARHSFATILKRSGINVAIISEALGHSDLKTTQIYLDSFENSQIDEAMKNLL' A
#
# COMPACT_ATOMS: atom_id res chain seq x y z
N MET A 1 -10.14 29.53 -14.30
CA MET A 1 -9.59 28.39 -15.08
C MET A 1 -8.45 27.66 -14.36
N PHE A 2 -7.42 28.35 -13.86
CA PHE A 2 -6.28 27.73 -13.15
C PHE A 2 -6.63 26.94 -11.87
N TYR A 3 -7.54 27.46 -11.04
CA TYR A 3 -8.00 26.76 -9.82
C TYR A 3 -8.72 25.43 -10.11
N PHE A 4 -9.48 25.37 -11.20
CA PHE A 4 -10.20 24.16 -11.60
C PHE A 4 -9.24 23.04 -12.04
N LEU A 5 -8.23 23.38 -12.86
CA LEU A 5 -7.20 22.44 -13.28
C LEU A 5 -6.35 21.93 -12.09
N HIS A 6 -6.04 22.82 -11.15
CA HIS A 6 -5.33 22.47 -9.92
C HIS A 6 -6.14 21.49 -9.06
N LEU A 7 -7.43 21.78 -8.81
CA LEU A 7 -8.31 20.90 -8.03
C LEU A 7 -8.47 19.52 -8.67
N HIS A 8 -8.65 19.47 -9.99
CA HIS A 8 -8.72 18.21 -10.74
C HIS A 8 -7.44 17.37 -10.61
N THR A 9 -6.28 18.02 -10.70
CA THR A 9 -4.99 17.33 -10.55
C THR A 9 -4.77 16.80 -9.13
N VAL A 10 -5.19 17.54 -8.11
CA VAL A 10 -5.14 17.09 -6.71
C VAL A 10 -6.06 15.88 -6.50
N LEU A 11 -7.28 15.92 -7.04
CA LEU A 11 -8.24 14.82 -6.91
C LEU A 11 -7.73 13.53 -7.57
N LEU A 12 -7.21 13.61 -8.79
CA LEU A 12 -6.64 12.46 -9.49
C LEU A 12 -5.47 11.84 -8.71
N ARG A 13 -4.60 12.67 -8.12
CA ARG A 13 -3.50 12.18 -7.26
C ARG A 13 -4.01 11.47 -6.01
N LEU A 14 -5.06 11.98 -5.39
CA LEU A 14 -5.65 11.33 -4.22
C LEU A 14 -6.27 9.98 -4.60
N ILE A 15 -7.05 9.93 -5.69
CA ILE A 15 -7.69 8.69 -6.15
C ILE A 15 -6.65 7.62 -6.46
N THR A 16 -5.61 7.97 -7.22
CA THR A 16 -4.54 7.02 -7.58
C THR A 16 -3.74 6.56 -6.37
N TYR A 17 -3.46 7.46 -5.42
CA TYR A 17 -2.80 7.12 -4.16
C TYR A 17 -3.64 6.12 -3.33
N VAL A 18 -4.94 6.39 -3.17
CA VAL A 18 -5.86 5.51 -2.42
C VAL A 18 -5.99 4.15 -3.12
N ALA A 19 -6.13 4.12 -4.45
CA ALA A 19 -6.20 2.87 -5.19
C ALA A 19 -4.93 2.01 -5.02
N ARG A 20 -3.74 2.64 -5.12
CA ARG A 20 -2.45 1.98 -4.90
C ARG A 20 -2.30 1.45 -3.48
N HIS A 21 -2.74 2.24 -2.49
CA HIS A 21 -2.73 1.86 -1.09
C HIS A 21 -3.63 0.64 -0.81
N SER A 22 -4.87 0.67 -1.32
CA SER A 22 -5.81 -0.45 -1.20
C SER A 22 -5.26 -1.72 -1.83
N PHE A 23 -4.67 -1.63 -3.03
CA PHE A 23 -4.03 -2.75 -3.70
C PHE A 23 -2.90 -3.37 -2.86
N ALA A 24 -1.96 -2.55 -2.38
CA ALA A 24 -0.84 -3.02 -1.56
C ALA A 24 -1.30 -3.62 -0.22
N THR A 25 -2.32 -3.02 0.41
CA THR A 25 -2.89 -3.50 1.67
C THR A 25 -3.51 -4.89 1.51
N ILE A 26 -4.26 -5.12 0.43
CA ILE A 26 -4.86 -6.43 0.14
C ILE A 26 -3.76 -7.48 -0.04
N LEU A 27 -2.74 -7.21 -0.86
CA LEU A 27 -1.65 -8.16 -1.09
C LEU A 27 -0.90 -8.50 0.21
N LYS A 28 -0.58 -7.51 1.04
CA LYS A 28 0.05 -7.72 2.36
C LYS A 28 -0.83 -8.62 3.24
N ARG A 29 -2.13 -8.32 3.34
CA ARG A 29 -3.10 -9.08 4.14
C ARG A 29 -3.36 -10.50 3.61
N SER A 30 -3.13 -10.73 2.31
CA SER A 30 -3.16 -12.07 1.71
C SER A 30 -1.86 -12.85 1.90
N GLY A 31 -0.86 -12.30 2.60
CA GLY A 31 0.41 -12.98 2.88
C GLY A 31 1.34 -13.07 1.67
N ILE A 32 1.14 -12.23 0.66
CA ILE A 32 2.00 -12.20 -0.53
C ILE A 32 3.40 -11.69 -0.15
N ASN A 33 4.43 -12.30 -0.74
CA ASN A 33 5.82 -11.93 -0.48
C ASN A 33 6.10 -10.46 -0.87
N VAL A 34 6.80 -9.73 0.01
CA VAL A 34 7.13 -8.30 -0.18
C VAL A 34 7.87 -8.02 -1.49
N ALA A 35 8.69 -8.96 -2.00
CA ALA A 35 9.35 -8.83 -3.29
C ALA A 35 8.37 -8.78 -4.47
N ILE A 36 7.35 -9.63 -4.44
CA ILE A 36 6.29 -9.65 -5.47
C ILE A 36 5.45 -8.37 -5.38
N ILE A 37 5.13 -7.92 -4.16
CA ILE A 37 4.44 -6.64 -3.96
C ILE A 37 5.28 -5.47 -4.49
N SER A 38 6.60 -5.50 -4.26
CA SER A 38 7.54 -4.47 -4.75
C SER A 38 7.54 -4.37 -6.27
N GLU A 39 7.60 -5.51 -6.96
CA GLU A 39 7.52 -5.59 -8.41
C GLU A 39 6.17 -5.07 -8.94
N ALA A 40 5.07 -5.51 -8.33
CA ALA A 40 3.72 -5.07 -8.70
C ALA A 40 3.50 -3.56 -8.47
N LEU A 41 4.17 -2.97 -7.49
CA LEU A 41 4.13 -1.53 -7.21
C LEU A 41 5.13 -0.71 -8.04
N GLY A 42 6.02 -1.37 -8.79
CA GLY A 42 7.08 -0.73 -9.58
C GLY A 42 8.16 -0.05 -8.73
N HIS A 43 8.38 -0.52 -7.49
CA HIS A 43 9.47 0.00 -6.66
C HIS A 43 10.80 -0.66 -7.04
N SER A 44 11.83 0.16 -7.24
CA SER A 44 13.19 -0.29 -7.56
C SER A 44 13.96 -0.84 -6.37
N ASP A 45 13.50 -0.56 -5.14
CA ASP A 45 14.15 -0.98 -3.90
C ASP A 45 13.12 -1.60 -2.95
N LEU A 46 13.44 -2.80 -2.46
CA LEU A 46 12.64 -3.52 -1.48
C LEU A 46 12.44 -2.72 -0.20
N LYS A 47 13.45 -1.93 0.22
CA LYS A 47 13.34 -1.10 1.42
C LYS A 47 12.24 -0.06 1.29
N THR A 48 12.02 0.47 0.09
CA THR A 48 10.93 1.42 -0.18
C THR A 48 9.57 0.74 0.00
N THR A 49 9.43 -0.48 -0.52
CA THR A 49 8.22 -1.29 -0.31
C THR A 49 8.01 -1.62 1.16
N GLN A 50 9.06 -1.98 1.89
CA GLN A 50 8.96 -2.29 3.33
C GLN A 50 8.46 -1.07 4.12
N ILE A 51 9.09 0.10 3.95
CA ILE A 51 8.66 1.35 4.61
C ILE A 51 7.21 1.70 4.25
N TYR A 52 6.83 1.53 2.98
CA TYR A 52 5.47 1.79 2.52
C TYR A 52 4.46 0.84 3.20
N LEU A 53 4.76 -0.46 3.25
CA LEU A 53 3.90 -1.47 3.86
C LEU A 53 3.86 -1.34 5.40
N ASP A 54 4.94 -0.92 6.05
CA ASP A 54 5.02 -0.74 7.51
C ASP A 54 4.07 0.35 8.02
N SER A 55 3.70 1.30 7.16
CA SER A 55 2.68 2.30 7.48
C SER A 55 1.27 1.74 7.59
N PHE A 56 1.05 0.47 7.17
CA PHE A 56 -0.25 -0.18 7.21
C PHE A 56 -0.41 -0.95 8.52
N GLU A 57 -1.59 -0.89 9.15
CA GLU A 57 -1.93 -1.69 10.32
C GLU A 57 -1.61 -3.18 10.10
N ASN A 58 -0.97 -3.81 11.09
CA ASN A 58 -0.44 -5.17 10.98
C ASN A 58 -1.20 -6.16 11.88
N SER A 59 -2.52 -6.22 11.70
CA SER A 59 -3.41 -7.09 12.48
C SER A 59 -3.13 -8.59 12.28
N GLN A 60 -2.36 -8.97 11.27
CA GLN A 60 -2.00 -10.35 10.97
C GLN A 60 -1.06 -10.95 12.02
N ILE A 61 -0.19 -10.15 12.65
CA ILE A 61 0.68 -10.65 13.72
C ILE A 61 -0.18 -11.06 14.92
N ASP A 62 -1.13 -10.22 15.30
CA ASP A 62 -2.06 -10.49 16.40
C ASP A 62 -2.91 -11.74 16.11
N GLU A 63 -3.35 -11.91 14.86
CA GLU A 63 -4.14 -13.07 14.43
C GLU A 63 -3.30 -14.36 14.39
N ALA A 64 -2.06 -14.29 13.90
CA ALA A 64 -1.14 -15.42 13.93
C ALA A 64 -0.81 -15.85 15.37
N MET A 65 -0.63 -14.90 16.29
CA MET A 65 -0.39 -15.17 17.71
C MET A 65 -1.59 -15.80 18.41
N LYS A 66 -2.83 -15.46 18.01
CA LYS A 66 -4.05 -16.11 18.55
C LYS A 66 -4.14 -17.60 18.25
N ASN A 67 -3.58 -18.08 17.14
CA ASN A 67 -3.59 -19.49 16.76
C ASN A 67 -2.49 -20.32 17.44
N LEU A 68 -1.64 -19.70 18.25
CA LEU A 68 -0.53 -20.34 18.99
C LEU A 68 -0.82 -20.52 20.49
N LEU A 69 -1.97 -20.03 20.99
CA LEU A 69 -2.45 -20.15 22.37
C LEU A 69 -3.70 -21.03 22.43
#